data_AF-E4U3S7-F1
#
_entry.id   AF-E4U3S7-F1
#
_cell.length_a   1.000
_cell.length_b   1.000
_cell.length_c   1.000
_cell.angle_alpha   90.00
_cell.angle_beta   90.00
_cell.angle_gamma   90.00
#
_symmetry.space_group_name_H-M   'P 1'
#
loop_
_entity.id
_entity.type
_entity.pdbx_description
1 polymer ?
#
loop_
_entity_poly.entity_id
_entity_poly.type
_entity_poly.pdbx_seq_one_letter_code
_entity_poly.pdbx_strand_id
1 'polypeptide(L)'
;MHPEMLVTSTGEVLLLSVLLLIGAGFILYGRGAEFVFVGMVVIAGVFTIAYSNHTHYLGERFLMEQFHEGRALSCGLWRGESARVDRFSGWRYEEGTGFVKGDVIINDPGVCRVIEKPFPEPSSVPYWMVLVTVMGVLMILRAVTLGVEEEKDDARAE
;
A
#
# COMPACT_ATOMS: atom_id res chain seq x y z
N MET A 1 -22.70 -1.49 -2.45
CA MET A 1 -21.58 -2.20 -3.09
C MET A 1 -21.07 -1.29 -4.19
N HIS A 2 -20.09 -0.43 -3.90
CA HIS A 2 -19.63 0.61 -4.83
C HIS A 2 -18.38 0.12 -5.59
N PRO A 3 -18.33 0.30 -6.92
CA PRO A 3 -17.27 -0.21 -7.80
C PRO A 3 -15.94 0.57 -7.72
N GLU A 4 -15.77 1.44 -6.73
CA GLU A 4 -14.66 2.40 -6.67
C GLU A 4 -13.42 1.87 -5.95
N MET A 5 -13.44 0.60 -5.49
CA MET A 5 -12.22 -0.14 -5.13
C MET A 5 -11.28 -0.39 -6.33
N LEU A 6 -11.66 0.05 -7.54
CA LEU A 6 -10.92 -0.10 -8.79
C LEU A 6 -10.05 1.11 -9.15
N VAL A 7 -9.95 2.13 -8.28
CA VAL A 7 -9.14 3.34 -8.51
C VAL A 7 -7.97 3.45 -7.51
N THR A 8 -7.33 2.32 -7.19
CA THR A 8 -5.88 2.34 -7.42
C THR A 8 -5.77 2.24 -8.93
N SER A 9 -5.22 3.26 -9.60
CA SER A 9 -5.08 3.32 -11.06
C SER A 9 -4.79 1.90 -11.56
N THR A 10 -5.59 1.37 -12.49
CA THR A 10 -5.44 -0.01 -12.99
C THR A 10 -3.99 -0.31 -13.38
N GLY A 11 -3.22 0.72 -13.76
CA GLY A 11 -1.78 0.67 -14.00
C GLY A 11 -0.90 0.43 -12.77
N GLU A 12 -1.22 0.95 -11.59
CA GLU A 12 -0.49 0.69 -10.34
C GLU A 12 -0.66 -0.75 -9.87
N VAL A 13 -1.90 -1.26 -9.89
CA VAL A 13 -2.17 -2.67 -9.55
C VAL A 13 -1.46 -3.60 -10.52
N LEU A 14 -1.51 -3.27 -11.82
CA LEU A 14 -0.78 -4.01 -12.85
C LEU A 14 0.73 -3.99 -12.59
N LEU A 15 1.31 -2.81 -12.32
CA LEU A 15 2.73 -2.64 -12.04
C LEU A 15 3.17 -3.44 -10.81
N LEU A 16 2.43 -3.34 -9.71
CA LEU A 16 2.72 -4.09 -8.48
C LEU A 16 2.59 -5.60 -8.71
N SER A 17 1.62 -6.03 -9.51
CA SER A 17 1.45 -7.45 -9.88
C SER A 17 2.64 -7.95 -10.71
N VAL A 18 3.09 -7.16 -11.69
CA VAL A 18 4.26 -7.48 -12.51
C VAL A 18 5.53 -7.55 -11.65
N LEU A 19 5.76 -6.58 -10.77
CA LEU A 19 6.89 -6.60 -9.84
C LEU A 19 6.88 -7.80 -8.91
N LEU A 20 5.70 -8.19 -8.41
CA LEU A 20 5.54 -9.37 -7.56
C LEU A 20 5.87 -10.66 -8.31
N LEU A 21 5.42 -10.79 -9.57
CA LEU A 21 5.78 -11.92 -10.43
C LEU A 21 7.28 -11.97 -10.75
N ILE A 22 7.90 -10.81 -11.02
CA ILE A 22 9.35 -10.71 -11.24
C ILE A 22 10.11 -11.15 -9.99
N GLY A 23 9.72 -10.65 -8.81
CA GLY A 23 10.33 -11.03 -7.54
C GLY A 23 10.20 -12.52 -7.24
N ALA A 24 9.01 -13.09 -7.47
CA ALA A 24 8.78 -14.53 -7.35
C ALA A 24 9.63 -15.33 -8.35
N GLY A 25 9.75 -14.87 -9.60
CA GLY A 25 10.58 -15.49 -10.62
C GLY A 25 12.06 -15.52 -10.24
N PHE A 26 12.58 -14.43 -9.68
CA PHE A 26 13.95 -14.38 -9.14
C PHE A 26 14.16 -15.39 -8.01
N ILE A 27 13.19 -15.54 -7.10
CA ILE A 27 13.28 -16.52 -6.01
C ILE A 27 13.16 -17.95 -6.54
N LEU A 28 12.30 -18.25 -7.50
CA LEU A 28 12.11 -19.62 -7.97
C LEU A 28 13.24 -20.10 -8.89
N TYR A 29 13.70 -19.25 -9.82
CA TYR A 29 14.57 -19.68 -10.92
C TYR A 29 15.96 -19.05 -10.91
N GLY A 30 16.21 -18.05 -10.04
CA GLY A 30 17.51 -17.37 -10.00
C GLY A 30 18.64 -18.31 -9.58
N ARG A 31 19.64 -18.52 -10.44
CA ARG A 31 20.84 -19.32 -10.13
C ARG A 31 21.86 -18.45 -9.40
N GLY A 32 21.73 -18.39 -8.07
CA GLY A 32 22.59 -17.58 -7.20
C GLY A 32 21.81 -17.02 -6.00
N ALA A 33 22.49 -16.87 -4.86
CA ALA A 33 21.88 -16.32 -3.65
C ALA A 33 21.53 -14.83 -3.82
N GLU A 34 22.28 -14.12 -4.68
CA GLU A 34 22.04 -12.73 -5.07
C GLU A 34 20.68 -12.53 -5.74
N PHE A 35 20.24 -13.46 -6.59
CA PHE A 35 18.92 -13.39 -7.23
C PHE A 35 17.80 -13.62 -6.23
N VAL A 36 17.97 -14.57 -5.31
CA VAL A 36 17.02 -14.79 -4.21
C VAL A 36 16.87 -13.50 -3.41
N PHE A 37 17.98 -12.89 -3.00
CA PHE A 37 18.00 -11.64 -2.25
C PHE A 37 17.26 -10.51 -2.98
N VAL A 38 17.56 -10.29 -4.26
CA VAL A 38 16.85 -9.31 -5.10
C VAL A 38 15.35 -9.59 -5.12
N GLY A 39 14.94 -10.84 -5.31
CA GLY A 39 13.53 -11.23 -5.29
C GLY A 39 12.84 -10.94 -3.95
N MET A 40 13.51 -11.17 -2.82
CA MET A 40 12.97 -10.85 -1.49
C MET A 40 12.77 -9.34 -1.33
N VAL A 41 13.74 -8.52 -1.76
CA VAL A 41 13.66 -7.06 -1.67
C VAL A 41 12.52 -6.52 -2.54
N VAL A 42 12.36 -7.05 -3.75
CA VAL A 42 11.26 -6.65 -4.65
C VAL A 42 9.89 -6.97 -4.03
N ILE A 43 9.70 -8.18 -3.51
CA ILE A 43 8.43 -8.57 -2.86
C ILE A 43 8.18 -7.73 -1.61
N ALA A 44 9.21 -7.53 -0.76
CA ALA A 44 9.08 -6.68 0.42
C ALA A 44 8.66 -5.25 0.06
N GLY A 45 9.26 -4.67 -0.98
CA GLY A 45 8.89 -3.35 -1.49
C GLY A 45 7.43 -3.26 -1.93
N VAL A 46 6.92 -4.27 -2.65
CA VAL A 46 5.51 -4.36 -3.04
C VAL A 46 4.59 -4.36 -1.81
N PHE A 47 4.93 -5.12 -0.77
CA PHE A 47 4.16 -5.16 0.48
C PHE A 47 4.20 -3.83 1.24
N THR A 48 5.34 -3.13 1.25
CA THR A 48 5.45 -1.79 1.85
C THR A 48 4.57 -0.78 1.13
N ILE A 49 4.56 -0.80 -0.21
CA ILE A 49 3.69 0.08 -1.02
C ILE A 49 2.22 -0.25 -0.74
N ALA A 50 1.85 -1.53 -0.73
CA ALA A 50 0.48 -1.96 -0.44
C ALA A 50 0.02 -1.53 0.96
N TYR A 51 0.89 -1.64 1.97
CA TYR A 51 0.61 -1.15 3.33
C TYR A 51 0.43 0.37 3.35
N SER A 52 1.35 1.12 2.73
CA SER A 52 1.28 2.58 2.63
C SER A 52 -0.03 3.04 1.98
N ASN A 53 -0.40 2.44 0.85
CA ASN A 53 -1.65 2.77 0.16
C ASN A 53 -2.88 2.48 1.02
N HIS A 54 -2.89 1.37 1.78
CA HIS A 54 -3.98 1.07 2.69
C HIS A 54 -4.06 2.06 3.86
N THR A 55 -2.91 2.45 4.44
CA THR A 55 -2.86 3.46 5.52
C THR A 55 -3.42 4.80 5.05
N HIS A 56 -3.04 5.24 3.85
CA HIS A 56 -3.51 6.47 3.24
C HIS A 56 -5.03 6.41 3.02
N TYR A 57 -5.53 5.33 2.42
CA TYR A 57 -6.94 5.14 2.14
C TYR A 57 -7.82 5.14 3.41
N LEU A 58 -7.41 4.41 4.45
CA LEU A 58 -8.13 4.40 5.72
C LEU A 58 -8.14 5.77 6.38
N GLY A 59 -7.01 6.46 6.32
CA GLY A 59 -6.86 7.81 6.82
C GLY A 59 -7.81 8.80 6.17
N GLU A 60 -7.84 8.81 4.84
CA GLU A 60 -8.69 9.67 4.05
C GLU A 60 -10.17 9.42 4.35
N ARG A 61 -10.60 8.14 4.33
CA ARG A 61 -11.98 7.76 4.69
C ARG A 61 -12.36 8.22 6.08
N PHE A 62 -11.49 7.99 7.07
CA PHE A 62 -11.73 8.40 8.44
C PHE A 62 -11.91 9.91 8.56
N LEU A 63 -11.07 10.70 7.88
CA LEU A 63 -11.19 12.16 7.87
C LEU A 63 -12.52 12.61 7.25
N MET A 64 -12.93 12.01 6.12
CA MET A 64 -14.21 12.31 5.49
C MET A 64 -15.39 11.96 6.40
N GLU A 65 -15.41 10.77 6.99
CA GLU A 65 -16.47 10.32 7.89
C GLU A 65 -16.60 11.27 9.09
N GLN A 66 -15.47 11.62 9.72
CA GLN A 66 -15.47 12.54 10.86
C GLN A 66 -15.93 13.96 10.47
N PHE A 67 -15.52 14.45 9.29
CA PHE A 67 -16.00 15.71 8.77
C PHE A 67 -17.51 15.71 8.50
N HIS A 68 -18.05 14.61 7.96
CA HIS A 68 -19.49 14.44 7.73
C HIS A 68 -20.30 14.34 9.02
N GLU A 69 -19.73 13.75 10.07
CA GLU A 69 -20.25 13.76 11.44
C GLU A 69 -20.21 15.15 12.11
N GLY A 70 -19.64 16.16 11.44
CA GLY A 70 -19.55 17.53 11.95
C GLY A 70 -18.38 17.76 12.90
N ARG A 71 -17.38 16.87 12.90
CA ARG A 71 -16.12 17.11 13.62
C ARG A 71 -15.26 18.11 12.85
N ALA A 72 -14.57 18.95 13.60
CA ALA A 72 -13.57 19.85 13.04
C ALA A 72 -12.25 19.12 12.82
N LEU A 73 -11.66 19.34 11.66
CA LEU A 73 -10.33 18.89 11.29
C LEU A 73 -9.34 20.06 11.43
N SER A 74 -8.09 19.73 11.74
CA SER A 74 -6.95 20.64 11.67
C SER A 74 -6.08 20.19 10.51
N CYS A 75 -5.97 21.02 9.49
CA CYS A 75 -5.20 20.73 8.28
C CYS A 75 -3.99 21.66 8.18
N GLY A 76 -2.81 21.11 7.90
CA GLY A 76 -1.63 21.90 7.61
C GLY A 76 -1.71 22.57 6.24
N LEU A 77 -1.16 23.77 6.13
CA LEU A 77 -0.95 24.50 4.88
C LEU A 77 0.55 24.53 4.55
N TRP A 78 0.88 24.70 3.28
CA TRP A 78 2.25 24.71 2.73
C TRP A 78 3.20 25.79 3.30
N ARG A 79 2.76 26.58 4.29
CA ARG A 79 3.56 27.61 4.98
C ARG A 79 3.68 27.39 6.49
N GLY A 80 3.34 26.20 6.99
CA GLY A 80 3.34 25.89 8.43
C GLY A 80 2.15 26.49 9.19
N GLU A 81 1.24 27.16 8.49
CA GLU A 81 -0.05 27.57 9.02
C GLU A 81 -0.99 26.35 9.11
N SER A 82 -1.96 26.39 10.03
CA SER A 82 -2.99 25.35 10.13
C SER A 82 -4.38 25.95 9.97
N ALA A 83 -5.20 25.37 9.09
CA ALA A 83 -6.60 25.72 8.94
C ALA A 83 -7.48 24.81 9.80
N ARG A 84 -8.48 25.39 10.46
CA ARG A 84 -9.59 24.64 11.05
C ARG A 84 -10.65 24.43 9.96
N VAL A 85 -10.80 23.18 9.56
CA VAL A 85 -11.77 22.75 8.54
C VAL A 85 -12.98 22.18 9.27
N ASP A 86 -14.12 22.85 9.13
CA ASP A 86 -15.36 22.50 9.81
C ASP A 86 -16.55 22.80 8.89
N ARG A 87 -17.46 21.82 8.77
CA ARG A 87 -18.68 21.90 7.96
C ARG A 87 -19.54 23.11 8.34
N PHE A 88 -19.64 23.43 9.63
CA PHE A 88 -20.44 24.56 10.10
C PHE A 88 -19.85 25.92 9.73
N SER A 89 -18.56 25.97 9.40
CA SER A 89 -17.86 27.18 9.00
C SER A 89 -17.79 27.38 7.46
N GLY A 90 -18.57 26.60 6.70
CA GLY A 90 -18.72 26.74 5.25
C GLY A 90 -17.76 25.90 4.41
N TRP A 91 -16.98 25.01 5.03
CA TRP A 91 -16.18 24.04 4.28
C TRP A 91 -17.05 22.94 3.68
N ARG A 92 -16.63 22.45 2.51
CA ARG A 92 -17.21 21.30 1.84
C ARG A 92 -16.09 20.37 1.39
N TYR A 93 -16.40 19.08 1.28
CA TYR A 93 -15.49 18.11 0.67
C TYR A 93 -15.94 17.86 -0.76
N GLU A 94 -15.04 18.03 -1.72
CA GLU A 94 -15.25 17.72 -3.13
C GLU A 94 -14.31 16.59 -3.54
N GLU A 95 -14.89 15.50 -4.02
CA GLU A 95 -14.14 14.32 -4.43
C GLU A 95 -13.16 14.65 -5.58
N GLY A 96 -11.91 14.21 -5.44
CA GLY A 96 -10.83 14.54 -6.38
C GLY A 96 -10.22 15.94 -6.23
N THR A 97 -10.81 16.82 -5.40
CA THR A 97 -10.31 18.19 -5.17
C THR A 97 -9.90 18.43 -3.71
N GLY A 98 -10.58 17.80 -2.75
CA GLY A 98 -10.30 17.91 -1.32
C GLY A 98 -11.27 18.83 -0.57
N PHE A 99 -10.80 19.46 0.51
CA PHE A 99 -11.63 20.38 1.30
C PHE A 99 -11.61 21.79 0.71
N VAL A 100 -12.79 22.34 0.43
CA VAL A 100 -12.97 23.63 -0.26
C VAL A 100 -13.77 24.60 0.59
N LYS A 101 -13.34 25.86 0.62
CA LYS A 101 -14.09 26.99 1.19
C LYS A 101 -13.78 28.27 0.42
N GLY A 102 -14.73 28.72 -0.41
CA GLY A 102 -14.49 29.84 -1.31
C GLY A 102 -13.32 29.52 -2.25
N ASP A 103 -12.30 30.38 -2.28
CA ASP A 103 -11.10 30.20 -3.10
C ASP A 103 -10.00 29.34 -2.43
N VAL A 104 -10.23 28.87 -1.20
CA VAL A 104 -9.26 28.07 -0.45
C VAL A 104 -9.53 26.59 -0.68
N ILE A 105 -8.52 25.88 -1.16
CA ILE A 105 -8.55 24.44 -1.41
C ILE A 105 -7.44 23.76 -0.60
N ILE A 106 -7.80 22.71 0.12
CA ILE A 106 -6.88 21.78 0.79
C ILE A 106 -7.02 20.44 0.07
N ASN A 107 -6.10 20.20 -0.86
CA ASN A 107 -6.14 19.07 -1.79
C ASN A 107 -5.46 17.81 -1.27
N ASP A 108 -4.72 17.92 -0.16
CA ASP A 108 -4.07 16.79 0.49
C ASP A 108 -4.75 16.52 1.83
N PRO A 109 -5.61 15.50 1.93
CA PRO A 109 -6.21 15.07 3.20
C PRO A 109 -5.16 14.53 4.17
N GLY A 110 -4.00 14.05 3.70
CA GLY A 110 -2.94 13.50 4.53
C GLY A 110 -2.31 14.52 5.49
N VAL A 111 -2.42 15.82 5.20
CA VAL A 111 -2.00 16.89 6.11
C VAL A 111 -3.08 17.28 7.13
N CYS A 112 -4.23 16.59 7.12
CA CYS A 112 -5.34 16.81 8.03
C CYS A 112 -5.37 15.79 9.17
N ARG A 113 -5.82 16.25 10.34
CA ARG A 113 -6.08 15.42 11.52
C ARG A 113 -7.38 15.83 12.19
N VAL A 114 -8.09 14.87 12.75
CA VAL A 114 -9.28 15.17 13.56
C VAL A 114 -8.83 15.80 14.87
N ILE A 115 -9.44 16.92 15.24
CA ILE A 115 -9.15 17.55 16.53
C ILE A 115 -9.61 16.59 17.65
N GLU A 116 -8.73 16.31 18.61
CA GLU A 116 -8.97 15.42 19.77
C GLU A 116 -9.12 13.92 19.47
N LYS A 117 -8.87 13.44 18.24
CA LYS A 117 -8.83 11.99 17.94
C LYS A 117 -7.50 11.57 17.30
N PRO A 118 -6.93 10.41 17.71
CA PRO A 118 -5.79 9.84 17.03
C PRO A 118 -6.19 9.36 15.63
N PHE A 119 -5.20 9.34 14.72
CA PHE A 119 -5.38 8.81 13.38
C PHE A 119 -5.49 7.28 13.42
N PRO A 120 -6.34 6.65 12.58
CA PRO A 120 -6.41 5.20 12.51
C PRO A 120 -5.15 4.65 11.84
N GLU A 121 -4.28 4.02 12.63
CA GLU A 121 -3.16 3.26 12.09
C GLU A 121 -3.62 1.82 11.84
N PRO A 122 -3.58 1.31 10.60
CA PRO A 122 -3.84 -0.10 10.37
C PRO A 122 -2.72 -0.95 10.98
N SER A 123 -3.12 -2.07 11.57
CA SER A 123 -2.18 -3.06 12.08
C SER A 123 -1.26 -3.53 10.95
N SER A 124 0.05 -3.46 11.18
CA SER A 124 1.07 -4.02 10.30
C SER A 124 1.15 -5.55 10.40
N VAL A 125 0.50 -6.14 11.41
CA VAL A 125 0.53 -7.58 11.70
C VAL A 125 0.13 -8.47 10.51
N PRO A 126 -1.04 -8.28 9.88
CA PRO A 126 -1.43 -9.10 8.74
C PRO A 126 -0.46 -9.00 7.55
N TYR A 127 0.16 -7.84 7.33
CA TYR A 127 1.06 -7.62 6.19
C TYR A 127 2.36 -8.41 6.34
N TRP A 128 3.00 -8.37 7.50
CA TRP A 128 4.24 -9.13 7.71
C TRP A 128 3.97 -10.65 7.76
N MET A 129 2.83 -11.07 8.31
CA MET A 129 2.43 -12.48 8.32
C MET A 129 2.27 -13.04 6.90
N VAL A 130 1.61 -12.29 6.01
CA VAL A 130 1.46 -12.69 4.61
C VAL A 130 2.82 -12.67 3.91
N LEU A 131 3.65 -11.64 4.13
CA LEU A 131 4.99 -11.57 3.56
C LEU A 131 5.83 -12.79 3.94
N VAL A 132 5.95 -13.11 5.24
CA VAL A 132 6.71 -14.28 5.72
C VAL A 132 6.15 -15.58 5.15
N THR A 133 4.83 -15.71 5.07
CA THR A 133 4.18 -16.90 4.52
C THR A 133 4.48 -17.07 3.03
N VAL A 134 4.35 -16.01 2.24
CA VAL A 134 4.68 -16.01 0.80
C VAL A 134 6.14 -16.34 0.58
N MET A 135 7.04 -15.71 1.35
CA MET A 135 8.47 -16.00 1.30
C MET A 135 8.77 -17.46 1.63
N GLY A 136 8.16 -18.01 2.68
CA GLY A 136 8.31 -19.42 3.06
C GLY A 136 7.86 -20.36 1.96
N VAL A 137 6.69 -20.12 1.36
CA VAL A 137 6.15 -20.93 0.26
C VAL A 137 7.06 -20.86 -0.96
N LEU A 138 7.54 -19.67 -1.35
CA LEU A 138 8.44 -19.52 -2.49
C LEU A 138 9.78 -20.22 -2.28
N MET A 139 10.32 -20.20 -1.06
CA MET A 139 11.56 -20.92 -0.73
C MET A 139 11.38 -22.44 -0.77
N ILE A 140 10.25 -22.96 -0.27
CA ILE A 140 9.92 -24.39 -0.38
C ILE A 140 9.77 -24.80 -1.85
N LEU A 141 9.05 -24.01 -2.65
CA LEU A 141 8.88 -24.26 -4.08
C LEU A 141 10.21 -24.20 -4.84
N ARG A 142 11.10 -23.27 -4.48
CA ARG A 142 12.46 -23.21 -5.02
C ARG A 142 13.23 -24.51 -4.73
N ALA A 143 13.17 -25.01 -3.49
CA ALA A 143 13.86 -26.25 -3.12
C ALA A 143 13.34 -27.46 -3.91
N VAL A 144 12.02 -27.55 -4.12
CA VAL A 144 11.42 -28.62 -4.93
C VAL A 144 11.80 -28.48 -6.40
N THR A 145 11.74 -27.28 -6.97
CA THR A 145 12.01 -27.06 -8.39
C THR A 145 13.48 -27.29 -8.75
N LEU A 146 14.41 -26.77 -7.95
CA LEU A 146 15.85 -26.99 -8.18
C LEU A 146 16.26 -28.43 -7.87
N GLY A 147 15.71 -29.06 -6.82
CA GLY A 147 16.00 -30.47 -6.51
C GLY A 147 15.56 -31.44 -7.62
N VAL A 148 14.45 -31.16 -8.30
CA VAL A 148 13.98 -31.95 -9.45
C VAL A 148 14.82 -31.69 -10.71
N GLU A 149 15.39 -30.49 -10.88
CA GLU A 149 16.31 -30.20 -11.99
C GLU A 149 17.65 -30.93 -11.82
N GLU A 150 18.22 -30.94 -10.61
CA GLU A 150 19.46 -31.66 -10.31
C GLU A 150 19.32 -33.17 -10.56
N GLU A 151 18.22 -33.79 -10.12
CA GLU A 151 17.95 -35.22 -10.34
C GLU A 151 17.82 -35.57 -11.85
N LYS A 152 17.28 -34.66 -12.66
CA LYS A 152 17.14 -34.87 -14.11
C LYS A 152 18.43 -34.69 -14.89
N ASP A 153 19.29 -33.77 -14.45
CA ASP A 153 20.60 -33.56 -15.08
C ASP A 153 21.53 -34.74 -14.80
N ASP A 154 21.51 -35.29 -13.58
CA ASP A 154 22.26 -36.51 -13.24
C ASP A 154 21.79 -37.73 -14.04
N ALA A 155 20.46 -37.95 -14.18
CA ALA A 155 19.90 -39.05 -14.95
C ALA A 155 20.13 -38.95 -16.48
N ARG A 156 20.58 -37.80 -16.99
CA ARG A 156 20.98 -37.62 -18.41
C ARG A 156 22.48 -37.75 -18.63
N ALA A 157 23.27 -37.71 -17.57
CA ALA A 157 24.73 -37.81 -17.62
C ALA A 157 25.22 -39.27 -17.52
N GLU A 158 24.38 -40.20 -17.08
CA GLU A 158 24.58 -41.67 -17.11
C GLU A 158 24.13 -42.31 -18.45
#